data_AF-A0A950R1L8-F1
#
_entry.id   AF-A0A950R1L8-F1
#
_cell.length_a   1.000
_cell.length_b   1.000
_cell.length_c   1.000
_cell.angle_alpha   90.00
_cell.angle_beta   90.00
_cell.angle_gamma   90.00
#
_symmetry.space_group_name_H-M   'P 1'
#
loop_
_entity.id
_entity.type
_entity.pdbx_description
1 polymer ?
#
loop_
_entity_poly.entity_id
_entity_poly.type
_entity_poly.pdbx_seq_one_letter_code
_entity_poly.pdbx_strand_id
1 'polypeptide(L)'
;MRTGFSPAILFVCIAGAISQAAPVSINLTLDTSGLAATGAEYQLDLVLVGAANNTALFDAFDFGSGSPIINPLTDPGVTVTSSPFSVQLMNDQSAGIFGPSYTFFFTPGLNLSFDLSATNNPPPENVEADDISIYIEDADGNTLPTTDPSGANALMLLQLGDNNPEPQFYPGTRPPLVTRFNTAEPGSVCLLTCAGALFGVPVLISRPRRARRRRA
;
A
#
# COMPACT_ATOMS: atom_id res chain seq x y z
N MET A 1 -54.24 22.59 -31.71
CA MET A 1 -53.15 21.96 -32.48
C MET A 1 -52.01 21.69 -31.51
N ARG A 2 -51.46 20.47 -31.54
CA ARG A 2 -50.74 19.79 -30.45
C ARG A 2 -49.41 20.48 -30.09
N THR A 3 -49.24 20.87 -28.82
CA THR A 3 -47.94 21.20 -28.22
C THR A 3 -47.28 19.90 -27.76
N GLY A 4 -46.23 19.47 -28.44
CA GLY A 4 -45.48 18.25 -28.13
C GLY A 4 -44.79 18.36 -26.77
N PHE A 5 -45.09 17.42 -25.88
CA PHE A 5 -44.30 17.17 -24.68
C PHE A 5 -42.96 16.57 -25.10
N SER A 6 -41.86 17.26 -24.79
CA SER A 6 -40.51 16.72 -24.90
C SER A 6 -40.22 15.95 -23.61
N PRO A 7 -40.04 14.61 -23.64
CA PRO A 7 -39.62 13.88 -22.46
C PRO A 7 -38.15 14.22 -22.19
N ALA A 8 -37.89 14.90 -21.08
CA ALA A 8 -36.54 15.05 -20.55
C ALA A 8 -36.03 13.66 -20.17
N ILE A 9 -35.08 13.15 -20.97
CA ILE A 9 -34.36 11.91 -20.68
C ILE A 9 -33.46 12.22 -19.47
N LEU A 10 -33.90 11.77 -18.30
CA LEU A 10 -33.08 11.73 -17.09
C LEU A 10 -32.03 10.64 -17.29
N PHE A 11 -30.85 11.04 -17.77
CA PHE A 11 -29.65 10.19 -17.79
C PHE A 11 -29.21 10.01 -16.33
N VAL A 12 -29.66 8.92 -15.71
CA VAL A 12 -29.10 8.45 -14.43
C VAL A 12 -27.73 7.86 -14.78
N CYS A 13 -26.68 8.66 -14.62
CA CYS A 13 -25.32 8.17 -14.58
C CYS A 13 -25.17 7.33 -13.31
N ILE A 14 -25.47 6.03 -13.40
CA ILE A 14 -24.94 5.04 -12.46
C ILE A 14 -23.45 5.01 -12.76
N ALA A 15 -22.70 5.94 -12.16
CA ALA A 15 -21.27 5.78 -12.01
C ALA A 15 -21.10 4.53 -11.14
N GLY A 16 -20.82 3.40 -11.78
CA GLY A 16 -20.31 2.23 -11.09
C GLY A 16 -19.05 2.69 -10.40
N ALA A 17 -19.15 3.01 -9.11
CA ALA A 17 -17.99 3.16 -8.26
C ALA A 17 -17.34 1.78 -8.25
N ILE A 18 -16.34 1.60 -9.11
CA ILE A 18 -15.41 0.50 -8.97
C ILE A 18 -14.77 0.76 -7.61
N SER A 19 -15.19 0.00 -6.61
CA SER A 19 -14.63 0.07 -5.26
C SER A 19 -13.20 -0.45 -5.37
N GLN A 20 -12.27 0.42 -5.77
CA GLN A 20 -10.86 0.12 -5.65
C GLN A 20 -10.60 -0.04 -4.15
N ALA A 21 -10.11 -1.21 -3.73
CA ALA A 21 -9.77 -1.40 -2.34
C ALA A 21 -8.72 -0.34 -1.95
N ALA A 22 -8.84 0.18 -0.73
CA ALA A 22 -7.97 1.24 -0.29
C ALA A 22 -6.49 0.77 -0.34
N PRO A 23 -5.56 1.62 -0.78
CA PRO A 23 -4.14 1.29 -0.71
C PRO A 23 -3.74 1.02 0.73
N VAL A 24 -2.83 0.06 0.92
CA VAL A 24 -2.27 -0.27 2.23
C VAL A 24 -1.10 0.66 2.50
N SER A 25 -1.00 1.20 3.71
CA SER A 25 0.17 1.95 4.16
C SER A 25 0.50 1.58 5.60
N ILE A 26 1.70 1.05 5.83
CA ILE A 26 2.17 0.55 7.12
C ILE A 26 3.57 1.12 7.37
N ASN A 27 3.79 1.69 8.55
CA ASN A 27 5.15 1.97 9.03
C ASN A 27 5.62 0.76 9.84
N LEU A 28 6.70 0.11 9.38
CA LEU A 28 7.32 -1.01 10.04
C LEU A 28 8.54 -0.55 10.84
N THR A 29 8.66 -1.03 12.08
CA THR A 29 9.88 -0.89 12.88
C THR A 29 10.25 -2.24 13.49
N LEU A 30 11.47 -2.70 13.22
CA LEU A 30 12.07 -3.92 13.71
C LEU A 30 13.14 -3.57 14.74
N ASP A 31 13.07 -4.14 15.94
CA ASP A 31 14.16 -4.11 16.91
C ASP A 31 15.23 -5.11 16.48
N THR A 32 16.31 -4.60 15.88
CA THR A 32 17.43 -5.40 15.36
C THR A 32 18.61 -5.46 16.33
N SER A 33 18.45 -5.00 17.58
CA SER A 33 19.53 -4.92 18.56
C SER A 33 20.20 -6.27 18.85
N GLY A 34 19.41 -7.36 18.83
CA GLY A 34 19.91 -8.72 18.98
C GLY A 34 20.79 -9.18 17.80
N LEU A 35 20.52 -8.68 16.59
CA LEU A 35 21.33 -8.93 15.40
C LEU A 35 22.60 -8.06 15.42
N ALA A 36 22.49 -6.78 15.78
CA ALA A 36 23.63 -5.87 15.86
C ALA A 36 24.71 -6.36 16.84
N ALA A 37 24.30 -7.02 17.94
CA ALA A 37 25.21 -7.59 18.93
C ALA A 37 26.12 -8.71 18.37
N THR A 38 25.75 -9.36 17.26
CA THR A 38 26.59 -10.37 16.61
C THR A 38 27.71 -9.75 15.77
N GLY A 39 27.51 -8.50 15.32
CA GLY A 39 28.42 -7.81 14.39
C GLY A 39 28.46 -8.40 12.99
N ALA A 40 27.54 -9.31 12.66
CA ALA A 40 27.45 -9.95 11.34
C ALA A 40 26.63 -9.12 10.35
N GLU A 41 26.79 -9.43 9.06
CA GLU A 41 25.91 -8.97 8.00
C GLU A 41 24.68 -9.86 7.91
N TYR A 42 23.57 -9.27 7.49
CA TYR A 42 22.29 -9.93 7.29
C TYR A 42 21.69 -9.49 5.98
N GLN A 43 20.69 -10.21 5.50
CA GLN A 43 19.94 -9.86 4.30
C GLN A 43 18.50 -9.53 4.69
N LEU A 44 17.93 -8.52 4.05
CA LEU A 44 16.50 -8.27 4.07
C LEU A 44 15.95 -8.73 2.72
N ASP A 45 15.05 -9.70 2.74
CA ASP A 45 14.37 -10.20 1.56
C ASP A 45 12.92 -9.72 1.53
N LEU A 46 12.55 -9.08 0.43
CA LEU A 46 11.25 -8.47 0.20
C LEU A 46 10.60 -9.21 -0.95
N VAL A 47 9.42 -9.78 -0.74
CA VAL A 47 8.73 -10.60 -1.75
C VAL A 47 7.32 -10.08 -1.94
N LEU A 48 6.91 -9.93 -3.20
CA LEU A 48 5.53 -9.71 -3.60
C LEU A 48 5.12 -10.88 -4.48
N VAL A 49 4.10 -11.65 -4.11
CA VAL A 49 3.51 -12.69 -4.95
C VAL A 49 2.08 -12.31 -5.28
N GLY A 50 1.65 -12.58 -6.51
CA GLY A 50 0.23 -12.49 -6.81
C GLY A 50 -0.11 -12.07 -8.24
N ALA A 51 -1.34 -11.61 -8.40
CA ALA A 51 -1.90 -11.16 -9.64
C ALA A 51 -1.22 -9.90 -10.18
N ALA A 52 -1.44 -9.71 -11.47
CA ALA A 52 -0.94 -8.57 -12.22
C ALA A 52 -1.33 -7.23 -11.61
N ASN A 53 -0.45 -6.24 -11.77
CA ASN A 53 -0.63 -4.85 -11.35
C ASN A 53 -0.63 -4.61 -9.84
N ASN A 54 -0.35 -5.64 -9.02
CA ASN A 54 0.04 -5.38 -7.65
C ASN A 54 1.42 -4.75 -7.61
N THR A 55 1.55 -3.69 -6.82
CA THR A 55 2.81 -3.01 -6.54
C THR A 55 3.00 -2.90 -5.04
N ALA A 56 4.22 -3.12 -4.59
CA ALA A 56 4.66 -2.84 -3.23
C ALA A 56 5.84 -1.86 -3.30
N LEU A 57 5.74 -0.74 -2.59
CA LEU A 57 6.81 0.24 -2.43
C LEU A 57 7.26 0.22 -0.98
N PHE A 58 8.53 -0.08 -0.78
CA PHE A 58 9.26 0.01 0.47
C PHE A 58 10.13 1.26 0.40
N ASP A 59 9.89 2.24 1.25
CA ASP A 59 10.59 3.51 1.24
C ASP A 59 10.94 3.99 2.65
N ALA A 60 11.62 5.14 2.72
CA ALA A 60 12.05 5.75 3.98
C ALA A 60 12.85 4.79 4.90
N PHE A 61 13.68 3.93 4.32
CA PHE A 61 14.53 3.03 5.10
C PHE A 61 15.46 3.80 6.05
N ASP A 62 15.38 3.46 7.34
CA ASP A 62 16.26 3.90 8.41
C ASP A 62 16.83 2.67 9.12
N PHE A 63 18.15 2.51 9.03
CA PHE A 63 18.89 1.41 9.64
C PHE A 63 19.40 1.76 11.05
N GLY A 64 19.00 2.92 11.59
CA GLY A 64 19.47 3.45 12.86
C GLY A 64 20.99 3.68 12.84
N SER A 65 21.71 2.89 13.62
CA SER A 65 23.19 2.88 13.65
C SER A 65 23.82 1.93 12.62
N GLY A 66 23.01 1.17 11.90
CA GLY A 66 23.43 0.25 10.85
C GLY A 66 23.57 0.95 9.50
N SER A 67 23.76 0.15 8.45
CA SER A 67 23.87 0.65 7.08
C SER A 67 23.46 -0.38 6.05
N PRO A 68 22.79 0.00 4.96
CA PRO A 68 22.54 -0.90 3.86
C PRO A 68 23.81 -1.09 3.02
N ILE A 69 23.98 -2.28 2.46
CA ILE A 69 25.02 -2.65 1.52
C ILE A 69 24.32 -2.84 0.17
N ILE A 70 24.06 -1.71 -0.50
CA ILE A 70 23.21 -1.67 -1.69
C ILE A 70 24.08 -1.87 -2.93
N ASN A 71 23.75 -2.90 -3.70
CA ASN A 71 24.12 -2.95 -5.09
C ASN A 71 22.89 -2.57 -5.91
N PRO A 72 22.90 -1.45 -6.66
CA PRO A 72 21.77 -1.09 -7.51
C PRO A 72 21.54 -2.22 -8.50
N LEU A 73 20.33 -2.76 -8.47
CA LEU A 73 19.86 -3.81 -9.38
C LEU A 73 18.67 -3.25 -10.17
N THR A 74 18.55 -3.68 -11.42
CA THR A 74 17.36 -3.43 -12.23
C THR A 74 16.95 -4.75 -12.82
N ASP A 75 16.12 -5.46 -12.08
CA ASP A 75 15.48 -6.69 -12.54
C ASP A 75 14.06 -6.39 -12.99
N PRO A 76 13.51 -7.14 -13.95
CA PRO A 76 12.12 -6.98 -14.34
C PRO A 76 11.20 -7.08 -13.12
N GLY A 77 10.31 -6.10 -12.94
CA GLY A 77 9.41 -6.04 -11.78
C GLY A 77 10.05 -5.50 -10.49
N VAL A 78 11.33 -5.10 -10.51
CA VAL A 78 12.04 -4.51 -9.36
C VAL A 78 12.67 -3.17 -9.75
N THR A 79 12.37 -2.12 -8.99
CA THR A 79 13.02 -0.82 -9.13
C THR A 79 13.63 -0.40 -7.81
N VAL A 80 14.95 -0.13 -7.81
CA VAL A 80 15.69 0.30 -6.62
C VAL A 80 16.22 1.71 -6.84
N THR A 81 16.02 2.60 -5.87
CA THR A 81 16.63 3.92 -5.86
C THR A 81 17.61 4.04 -4.68
N SER A 82 18.67 4.84 -4.83
CA SER A 82 19.74 4.93 -3.82
C SER A 82 19.65 6.16 -2.92
N SER A 83 18.83 7.15 -3.24
CA SER A 83 18.68 8.37 -2.44
C SER A 83 17.36 9.12 -2.75
N PRO A 84 16.36 9.07 -1.84
CA PRO A 84 16.29 8.18 -0.67
C PRO A 84 16.36 6.71 -1.08
N PHE A 85 16.85 5.81 -0.24
CA PHE A 85 16.83 4.37 -0.58
C PHE A 85 15.38 3.88 -0.60
N SER A 86 14.97 3.27 -1.71
CA SER A 86 13.65 2.67 -1.86
C SER A 86 13.68 1.46 -2.78
N VAL A 87 12.74 0.55 -2.57
CA VAL A 87 12.53 -0.65 -3.37
C VAL A 87 11.07 -0.70 -3.79
N GLN A 88 10.82 -0.82 -5.09
CA GLN A 88 9.50 -1.06 -5.63
C GLN A 88 9.47 -2.43 -6.29
N LEU A 89 8.51 -3.25 -5.88
CA LEU A 89 8.17 -4.53 -6.49
C LEU A 89 6.87 -4.36 -7.28
N MET A 90 6.79 -4.92 -8.49
CA MET A 90 5.62 -4.84 -9.34
C MET A 90 5.39 -6.16 -10.09
N ASN A 91 4.19 -6.72 -9.92
CA ASN A 91 3.71 -7.81 -10.76
C ASN A 91 3.34 -7.26 -12.14
N ASP A 92 3.94 -7.82 -13.19
CA ASP A 92 3.71 -7.42 -14.58
C ASP A 92 3.27 -8.63 -15.41
N GLN A 93 1.97 -8.68 -15.73
CA GLN A 93 1.40 -9.74 -16.57
C GLN A 93 2.01 -9.79 -17.97
N SER A 94 2.31 -8.61 -18.53
CA SER A 94 2.80 -8.50 -19.90
C SER A 94 4.22 -9.04 -20.03
N ALA A 95 4.99 -8.98 -18.93
CA ALA A 95 6.31 -9.58 -18.81
C ALA A 95 6.31 -10.98 -18.16
N GLY A 96 5.16 -11.49 -17.70
CA GLY A 96 5.04 -12.79 -17.06
C GLY A 96 5.61 -12.86 -15.64
N ILE A 97 5.60 -11.73 -14.92
CA ILE A 97 6.21 -11.56 -13.60
C ILE A 97 5.11 -11.58 -12.53
N PHE A 98 5.12 -12.61 -11.67
CA PHE A 98 4.07 -12.85 -10.65
C PHE A 98 4.63 -13.14 -9.25
N GLY A 99 5.87 -12.72 -9.01
CA GLY A 99 6.62 -13.05 -7.80
C GLY A 99 7.94 -12.29 -7.69
N PRO A 100 8.03 -10.97 -8.03
CA PRO A 100 9.29 -10.26 -7.89
C PRO A 100 9.72 -10.27 -6.43
N SER A 101 11.00 -10.56 -6.21
CA SER A 101 11.65 -10.39 -4.92
C SER A 101 12.87 -9.50 -5.06
N TYR A 102 13.24 -8.84 -3.97
CA TYR A 102 14.48 -8.10 -3.89
C TYR A 102 15.13 -8.34 -2.53
N THR A 103 16.35 -8.86 -2.59
CA THR A 103 17.17 -9.13 -1.43
C THR A 103 18.37 -8.18 -1.43
N PHE A 104 18.66 -7.58 -0.28
CA PHE A 104 19.87 -6.76 -0.11
C PHE A 104 20.52 -6.98 1.25
N PHE A 105 21.84 -6.82 1.30
CA PHE A 105 22.61 -6.94 2.52
C PHE A 105 22.52 -5.67 3.36
N PHE A 106 22.59 -5.80 4.68
CA PHE A 106 22.72 -4.69 5.60
C PHE A 106 23.52 -5.09 6.85
N THR A 107 24.17 -4.11 7.46
CA THR A 107 24.68 -4.22 8.83
C THR A 107 23.59 -3.75 9.78
N PRO A 108 23.10 -4.58 10.72
CA PRO A 108 22.03 -4.19 11.63
C PRO A 108 22.42 -3.08 12.59
N GLY A 109 21.51 -2.14 12.82
CA GLY A 109 21.58 -1.16 13.90
C GLY A 109 20.73 -1.56 15.11
N LEU A 110 20.38 -0.58 15.95
CA LEU A 110 19.41 -0.80 17.03
C LEU A 110 18.00 -1.08 16.51
N ASN A 111 17.60 -0.38 15.44
CA ASN A 111 16.33 -0.58 14.77
C ASN A 111 16.53 -0.59 13.25
N LEU A 112 15.62 -1.26 12.55
CA LEU A 112 15.39 -1.12 11.12
C LEU A 112 13.94 -0.69 10.92
N SER A 113 13.71 0.45 10.27
CA SER A 113 12.35 0.91 9.94
C SER A 113 12.24 1.33 8.48
N PHE A 114 11.05 1.18 7.93
CA PHE A 114 10.69 1.61 6.58
C PHE A 114 9.17 1.73 6.48
N ASP A 115 8.73 2.51 5.52
CA ASP A 115 7.34 2.60 5.12
C ASP A 115 7.05 1.56 4.04
N LEU A 116 5.92 0.88 4.15
CA LEU A 116 5.38 -0.02 3.14
C LEU A 116 4.09 0.59 2.62
N SER A 117 4.01 0.82 1.31
CA SER A 117 2.76 1.11 0.62
C SER A 117 2.48 0.08 -0.47
N ALA A 118 1.24 -0.41 -0.55
CA ALA A 118 0.87 -1.44 -1.51
C ALA A 118 -0.48 -1.15 -2.15
N THR A 119 -0.62 -1.50 -3.43
CA THR A 119 -1.93 -1.61 -4.07
C THR A 119 -2.62 -2.87 -3.57
N ASN A 120 -3.92 -2.78 -3.33
CA ASN A 120 -4.71 -3.89 -2.84
C ASN A 120 -5.66 -4.39 -3.93
N ASN A 121 -5.13 -4.85 -5.07
CA ASN A 121 -5.99 -5.37 -6.12
C ASN A 121 -6.36 -6.82 -5.79
N PRO A 122 -7.64 -7.20 -5.78
CA PRO A 122 -8.02 -8.58 -5.53
C PRO A 122 -7.55 -9.48 -6.68
N PRO A 123 -7.11 -10.71 -6.36
CA PRO A 123 -6.79 -11.69 -7.39
C PRO A 123 -8.07 -12.03 -8.18
N PRO A 124 -7.94 -12.48 -9.45
CA PRO A 124 -9.06 -13.07 -10.17
C PRO A 124 -9.70 -14.22 -9.39
N GLU A 125 -11.00 -14.46 -9.60
CA GLU A 125 -11.69 -15.56 -8.92
C GLU A 125 -10.96 -16.91 -9.10
N ASN A 126 -10.78 -17.65 -8.01
CA ASN A 126 -10.09 -18.95 -7.95
C ASN A 126 -8.57 -18.92 -8.20
N VAL A 127 -7.93 -17.77 -8.08
CA VAL A 127 -6.47 -17.65 -8.00
C VAL A 127 -6.05 -17.59 -6.53
N GLU A 128 -4.82 -18.02 -6.23
CA GLU A 128 -4.21 -17.89 -4.89
C GLU A 128 -4.25 -16.43 -4.40
N ALA A 129 -4.27 -16.25 -3.08
CA ALA A 129 -4.23 -14.93 -2.50
C ALA A 129 -2.91 -14.24 -2.86
N ASP A 130 -3.00 -12.96 -3.17
CA ASP A 130 -1.83 -12.13 -3.40
C ASP A 130 -1.23 -11.80 -2.03
N ASP A 131 0.10 -11.80 -1.89
CA ASP A 131 0.74 -11.52 -0.61
C ASP A 131 2.03 -10.72 -0.75
N ILE A 132 2.36 -10.03 0.33
CA ILE A 132 3.68 -9.43 0.57
C ILE A 132 4.27 -10.14 1.77
N SER A 133 5.48 -10.67 1.60
CA SER A 133 6.24 -11.28 2.69
C SER A 133 7.61 -10.62 2.84
N ILE A 134 8.08 -10.59 4.08
CA ILE A 134 9.36 -10.00 4.46
C ILE A 134 10.12 -11.02 5.30
N TYR A 135 11.38 -11.23 4.97
CA TYR A 135 12.27 -12.15 5.67
C TYR A 135 13.57 -11.43 6.06
N ILE A 136 14.20 -11.91 7.13
CA ILE A 136 15.61 -11.62 7.40
C ILE A 136 16.37 -12.93 7.29
N GLU A 137 17.48 -12.90 6.56
CA GLU A 137 18.38 -14.03 6.41
C GLU A 137 19.75 -13.69 7.00
N ASP A 138 20.49 -14.72 7.42
CA ASP A 138 21.89 -14.56 7.77
C ASP A 138 22.78 -14.33 6.52
N ALA A 139 24.08 -14.12 6.75
CA ALA A 139 25.05 -13.92 5.68
C ALA A 139 25.19 -15.13 4.74
N ASP A 140 24.76 -16.32 5.17
CA ASP A 140 24.78 -17.55 4.38
C ASP A 140 23.47 -17.75 3.58
N GLY A 141 22.49 -16.85 3.73
CA GLY A 141 21.18 -16.93 3.07
C GLY A 141 20.18 -17.86 3.77
N ASN A 142 20.41 -18.22 5.04
CA ASN A 142 19.41 -18.95 5.81
C ASN A 142 18.45 -17.97 6.48
N THR A 143 17.16 -18.14 6.25
CA THR A 143 16.12 -17.36 6.92
C THR A 143 16.19 -17.55 8.44
N LEU A 144 16.16 -16.44 9.17
CA LEU A 144 16.14 -16.47 10.63
C LEU A 144 14.82 -17.04 11.15
N PRO A 145 14.84 -17.91 12.17
CA PRO A 145 13.63 -18.59 12.63
C PRO A 145 12.65 -17.64 13.31
N THR A 146 11.38 -17.70 12.91
CA THR A 146 10.29 -16.89 13.46
C THR A 146 9.21 -17.77 14.09
N THR A 147 8.11 -17.16 14.51
CA THR A 147 6.92 -17.86 15.02
C THR A 147 5.87 -18.13 13.94
N ASP A 148 6.24 -17.94 12.68
CA ASP A 148 5.40 -18.21 11.52
C ASP A 148 4.92 -19.69 11.52
N PRO A 149 3.60 -19.94 11.58
CA PRO A 149 3.06 -21.29 11.66
C PRO A 149 3.23 -22.09 10.36
N SER A 150 3.50 -21.43 9.23
CA SER A 150 3.75 -22.10 7.95
C SER A 150 5.14 -22.77 7.90
N GLY A 151 6.07 -22.31 8.74
CA GLY A 151 7.47 -22.72 8.71
C GLY A 151 8.32 -22.02 7.64
N ALA A 152 7.75 -21.08 6.87
CA ALA A 152 8.52 -20.23 5.95
C ALA A 152 9.43 -19.24 6.69
N ASN A 153 9.19 -19.03 7.99
CA ASN A 153 9.92 -18.09 8.82
C ASN A 153 9.79 -16.64 8.33
N ALA A 154 8.63 -16.26 7.78
CA ALA A 154 8.34 -14.88 7.47
C ALA A 154 8.37 -14.03 8.75
N LEU A 155 8.80 -12.78 8.66
CA LEU A 155 8.66 -11.77 9.73
C LEU A 155 7.32 -11.06 9.67
N MET A 156 6.85 -10.84 8.44
CA MET A 156 5.55 -10.26 8.14
C MET A 156 4.96 -11.00 6.95
N LEU A 157 3.65 -11.25 7.01
CA LEU A 157 2.82 -11.60 5.87
C LEU A 157 1.68 -10.57 5.79
N LEU A 158 1.50 -9.95 4.65
CA LEU A 158 0.35 -9.08 4.35
C LEU A 158 -0.40 -9.69 3.18
N GLN A 159 -1.61 -10.18 3.44
CA GLN A 159 -2.49 -10.69 2.39
C GLN A 159 -3.18 -9.51 1.68
N LEU A 160 -3.05 -9.46 0.37
CA LEU A 160 -3.69 -8.50 -0.52
C LEU A 160 -4.96 -9.13 -1.13
N GLY A 161 -5.87 -8.27 -1.58
CA GLY A 161 -7.17 -8.61 -2.12
C GLY A 161 -8.31 -8.64 -1.10
N ASP A 162 -8.00 -8.58 0.20
CA ASP A 162 -9.02 -8.45 1.24
C ASP A 162 -9.58 -7.03 1.32
N ASN A 163 -10.83 -6.89 1.76
CA ASN A 163 -11.46 -5.56 1.94
C ASN A 163 -10.76 -4.70 3.02
N ASN A 164 -10.02 -5.35 3.91
CA ASN A 164 -9.24 -4.73 4.98
C ASN A 164 -7.99 -5.58 5.21
N PRO A 165 -6.95 -5.44 4.37
CA PRO A 165 -5.74 -6.23 4.48
C PRO A 165 -5.00 -5.85 5.76
N GLU A 166 -4.81 -6.81 6.66
CA GLU A 166 -4.11 -6.61 7.92
C GLU A 166 -2.78 -7.40 7.92
N PRO A 167 -1.66 -6.76 8.25
CA PRO A 167 -0.38 -7.45 8.33
C PRO A 167 -0.37 -8.41 9.54
N GLN A 168 0.07 -9.64 9.28
CA GLN A 168 0.37 -10.64 10.29
C GLN A 168 1.86 -10.60 10.58
N PHE A 169 2.23 -10.50 11.86
CA PHE A 169 3.63 -10.41 12.27
C PHE A 169 4.05 -11.64 13.07
N TYR A 170 5.26 -12.10 12.80
CA TYR A 170 5.84 -13.26 13.43
C TYR A 170 7.17 -12.87 14.08
N PRO A 171 7.22 -12.65 15.41
CA PRO A 171 8.45 -12.29 16.09
C PRO A 171 9.55 -13.34 15.87
N GLY A 172 10.78 -12.85 15.74
CA GLY A 172 11.97 -13.68 15.60
C GLY A 172 12.27 -14.41 16.91
N THR A 173 12.60 -15.69 16.82
CA THR A 173 12.87 -16.51 18.00
C THR A 173 14.34 -16.43 18.42
N ARG A 174 15.28 -16.28 17.47
CA ARG A 174 16.73 -16.17 17.71
C ARG A 174 17.50 -15.51 16.53
N PRO A 175 18.28 -14.44 16.79
CA PRO A 175 18.16 -13.52 17.92
C PRO A 175 16.73 -12.98 18.05
N PRO A 176 16.29 -12.53 19.24
CA PRO A 176 14.94 -11.97 19.37
C PRO A 176 14.80 -10.76 18.45
N LEU A 177 13.79 -10.79 17.59
CA LEU A 177 13.39 -9.66 16.76
C LEU A 177 12.00 -9.24 17.20
N VAL A 178 11.87 -8.00 17.70
CA VAL A 178 10.57 -7.46 18.11
C VAL A 178 10.06 -6.53 17.01
N THR A 179 8.91 -6.88 16.44
CA THR A 179 8.18 -6.03 15.49
C THR A 179 7.29 -5.06 16.26
N ARG A 180 7.40 -3.76 15.97
CA ARG A 180 6.45 -2.73 16.43
C ARG A 180 5.80 -2.10 15.22
N PHE A 181 4.52 -1.75 15.34
CA PHE A 181 3.74 -1.18 14.25
C PHE A 181 2.91 0.01 14.73
N ASN A 182 2.82 1.00 13.85
CA ASN A 182 1.77 2.01 13.88
C ASN A 182 1.08 1.94 12.52
N THR A 183 -0.11 1.34 12.47
CA THR A 183 -0.98 1.51 11.30
C THR A 183 -1.51 2.94 11.36
N ALA A 184 -1.26 3.73 10.32
CA ALA A 184 -1.92 5.01 10.20
C ALA A 184 -3.43 4.73 10.14
N GLU A 185 -4.21 5.25 11.09
CA GLU A 185 -5.66 5.06 11.06
C GLU A 185 -6.18 5.56 9.70
N PRO A 186 -6.95 4.74 8.94
CA PRO A 186 -7.50 5.19 7.68
C PRO A 186 -8.34 6.43 7.94
N GLY A 187 -7.83 7.56 7.46
CA GLY A 187 -8.32 8.88 7.85
C GLY A 187 -9.83 8.96 7.69
N SER A 188 -10.53 9.23 8.79
CA SER A 188 -12.00 9.41 8.85
C SER A 188 -12.48 10.68 8.08
N VAL A 189 -11.71 11.14 7.10
CA VAL A 189 -11.83 12.46 6.46
C VAL A 189 -12.99 12.52 5.45
N CYS A 190 -13.57 11.40 5.01
CA CYS A 190 -14.54 11.41 3.93
C CYS A 190 -16.02 11.60 4.32
N LEU A 191 -16.35 11.89 5.59
CA LEU A 191 -17.74 12.08 6.02
C LEU A 191 -18.16 13.55 6.25
N LEU A 192 -17.22 14.50 6.28
CA LEU A 192 -17.57 15.90 6.57
C LEU A 192 -17.92 16.75 5.33
N THR A 193 -17.56 16.33 4.12
CA THR A 193 -17.78 17.12 2.89
C THR A 193 -19.18 16.95 2.29
N CYS A 194 -19.90 15.87 2.60
CA CYS A 194 -21.28 15.69 2.12
C CYS A 194 -22.33 16.45 2.95
N ALA A 195 -22.03 16.79 4.22
CA ALA A 195 -22.95 17.56 5.06
C ALA A 195 -23.04 19.05 4.65
N GLY A 196 -22.02 19.59 3.97
CA GLY A 196 -22.01 20.99 3.51
C GLY A 196 -22.82 21.26 2.24
N ALA A 197 -23.06 20.25 1.41
CA ALA A 197 -23.73 20.41 0.11
C ALA A 197 -25.27 20.45 0.19
N LEU A 198 -25.87 20.05 1.33
CA LEU A 198 -27.32 19.98 1.50
C LEU A 198 -27.98 21.28 1.99
N PHE A 199 -27.22 22.25 2.49
CA PHE A 199 -27.77 23.52 3.01
C PHE A 199 -27.47 24.75 2.16
N GLY A 200 -26.84 24.58 1.00
CA GLY A 200 -26.34 25.68 0.17
C GLY A 200 -27.09 25.92 -1.14
N VAL A 201 -28.40 25.66 -1.24
CA VAL A 201 -29.17 26.10 -2.43
C VAL A 201 -29.59 27.56 -2.23
N PRO A 202 -28.96 28.55 -2.90
CA PRO A 202 -29.49 29.90 -2.90
C PRO A 202 -30.82 29.90 -3.67
N VAL A 203 -31.90 30.19 -2.96
CA VAL A 203 -33.20 30.46 -3.58
C VAL A 203 -33.06 31.71 -4.45
N LEU A 204 -33.02 31.51 -5.76
CA LEU A 204 -32.97 32.59 -6.74
C LEU A 204 -34.35 33.28 -6.77
N ILE A 205 -34.54 34.28 -5.92
CA ILE A 205 -35.75 35.12 -5.93
C ILE A 205 -35.69 35.99 -7.18
N SER A 206 -36.38 35.56 -8.24
CA SER A 206 -36.57 36.36 -9.45
C SER A 206 -37.43 37.59 -9.12
N ARG A 207 -36.83 38.79 -9.22
CA ARG A 207 -37.59 40.03 -9.09
C ARG A 207 -38.40 40.28 -10.37
N PRO A 208 -39.71 40.57 -10.28
CA PRO A 208 -40.52 40.88 -11.45
C PRO A 208 -40.09 42.22 -12.07
N ARG A 209 -39.77 42.20 -13.36
CA ARG A 209 -39.48 43.40 -14.17
C ARG A 209 -40.71 44.30 -14.22
N ARG A 210 -40.64 45.49 -13.61
CA ARG A 210 -41.64 46.55 -13.78
C ARG A 210 -41.60 47.08 -15.21
N ALA A 211 -42.69 46.86 -15.96
CA ALA A 211 -42.88 47.40 -17.30
C ALA A 211 -43.00 48.93 -17.25
N ARG A 212 -42.09 49.64 -17.93
CA ARG A 212 -42.09 51.10 -18.06
C ARG A 212 -43.03 51.50 -19.20
N ARG A 213 -44.24 51.93 -18.86
CA ARG A 213 -45.26 52.47 -19.78
C ARG A 213 -44.74 53.79 -20.37
N ARG A 214 -44.38 53.83 -21.66
CA ARG A 214 -44.17 55.08 -22.41
C ARG A 214 -45.54 55.62 -22.81
N ARG A 215 -45.84 56.87 -22.44
CA ARG A 215 -46.90 57.67 -23.05
C ARG A 215 -46.28 58.51 -24.17
N ALA A 216 -46.89 58.44 -25.34
CA ALA A 216 -46.90 59.50 -26.34
C ALA A 216 -48.37 59.66 -26.74
#